data_AF-A0A135VBN0-F1
#
_entry.id   AF-A0A135VBN0-F1
#
_cell.length_a   1.000
_cell.length_b   1.000
_cell.length_c   1.000
_cell.angle_alpha   90.00
_cell.angle_beta   90.00
_cell.angle_gamma   90.00
#
_symmetry.space_group_name_H-M   'P 1'
#
loop_
_entity.id
_entity.type
_entity.pdbx_description
1 polymer ?
#
loop_
_entity_poly.entity_id
_entity_poly.type
_entity_poly.pdbx_seq_one_letter_code
_entity_poly.pdbx_strand_id
1 'polypeptide(L)'
;MNDSIRETLGKELQERKRDTKDPESWYELGGIHYDEGDLKAAEVAFQTALDLNPVFVDAWRDLGAVLFVQNRFDDAEQALKGALEHNNDESDVWYNLGCVYNATDRLEEAEVAFRRASEINPEDSDTWCNLGVILSNLGRTDEAEQALKRAIEIRPEHFVGWLNLINFYEEEGRSRDAEEAHQHSLEHIPNFDQILEDLADFIEDVDGE
;
A
#
# COMPACT_ATOMS: atom_id res chain seq x y z
N MET A 1 6.66 0.30 20.73
CA MET A 1 7.64 -0.75 21.12
C MET A 1 9.01 -0.10 21.05
N ASN A 2 9.85 -0.16 22.08
CA ASN A 2 11.11 0.63 22.15
C ASN A 2 12.20 0.04 21.23
N ASP A 3 13.03 0.89 20.62
CA ASP A 3 14.15 0.50 19.73
C ASP A 3 15.12 -0.49 20.39
N SER A 4 15.32 -0.37 21.70
CA SER A 4 16.14 -1.31 22.49
C SER A 4 15.59 -2.74 22.50
N ILE A 5 14.27 -2.94 22.36
CA ILE A 5 13.64 -4.26 22.29
C ILE A 5 13.84 -4.87 20.90
N ARG A 6 13.68 -4.06 19.84
CA ARG A 6 13.93 -4.49 18.45
C ARG A 6 15.38 -4.89 18.24
N GLU A 7 16.33 -4.08 18.73
CA GLU A 7 17.76 -4.36 18.62
C GLU A 7 18.16 -5.63 19.42
N THR A 8 17.57 -5.84 20.60
CA THR A 8 17.82 -7.03 21.41
C THR A 8 17.23 -8.28 20.76
N LEU A 9 15.99 -8.19 20.26
CA LEU A 9 15.31 -9.27 19.55
C LEU A 9 16.04 -9.62 18.24
N GLY A 10 16.51 -8.61 17.50
CA GLY A 10 17.31 -8.78 16.30
C GLY A 10 18.62 -9.51 16.58
N LYS A 11 19.34 -9.13 17.66
CA LYS A 11 20.57 -9.85 18.10
C LYS A 11 20.28 -11.27 18.58
N GLU A 12 19.22 -11.48 19.36
CA GLU A 12 18.82 -12.81 19.84
C GLU A 12 18.40 -13.73 18.69
N LEU A 13 17.66 -13.21 17.69
CA LEU A 13 17.30 -13.94 16.46
C LEU A 13 18.53 -14.20 15.58
N GLN A 14 19.46 -13.25 15.52
CA GLN A 14 20.73 -13.41 14.80
C GLN A 14 21.66 -14.44 15.45
N GLU A 15 21.62 -14.60 16.78
CA GLU A 15 22.26 -15.70 17.51
C GLU A 15 21.51 -17.03 17.34
N ARG A 16 20.16 -17.00 17.25
CA ARG A 16 19.29 -18.13 16.86
C ARG A 16 19.45 -18.58 15.41
N LYS A 17 20.08 -17.80 14.53
CA LYS A 17 20.47 -18.21 13.15
C LYS A 17 21.27 -19.51 13.13
N ARG A 18 21.87 -19.91 14.25
CA ARG A 18 22.63 -21.16 14.34
C ARG A 18 21.77 -22.43 14.44
N ASP A 19 20.47 -22.35 14.72
CA ASP A 19 19.68 -23.57 15.00
C ASP A 19 18.22 -23.62 14.51
N THR A 20 17.70 -22.64 13.75
CA THR A 20 16.27 -22.62 13.41
C THR A 20 16.00 -22.91 11.92
N LYS A 21 15.54 -24.13 11.63
CA LYS A 21 14.90 -24.54 10.36
C LYS A 21 13.41 -24.16 10.34
N ASP A 22 13.05 -23.08 11.00
CA ASP A 22 11.68 -22.69 11.29
C ASP A 22 11.30 -21.48 10.43
N PRO A 23 10.34 -21.61 9.50
CA PRO A 23 10.00 -20.55 8.56
C PRO A 23 9.43 -19.30 9.26
N GLU A 24 8.66 -19.46 10.33
CA GLU A 24 8.09 -18.36 11.12
C GLU A 24 9.17 -17.50 11.76
N SER A 25 10.23 -18.11 12.31
CA SER A 25 11.37 -17.38 12.87
C SER A 25 12.09 -16.51 11.81
N TRP A 26 12.19 -16.99 10.57
CA TRP A 26 12.78 -16.22 9.47
C TRP A 26 11.85 -15.10 8.98
N TYR A 27 10.54 -15.36 8.95
CA TYR A 27 9.55 -14.35 8.64
C TYR A 27 9.57 -13.19 9.66
N GLU A 28 9.58 -13.49 10.95
CA GLU A 28 9.68 -12.48 12.02
C GLU A 28 10.96 -11.64 11.88
N LEU A 29 12.09 -12.28 11.57
CA LEU A 29 13.35 -11.57 11.33
C LEU A 29 13.27 -10.65 10.10
N GLY A 30 12.58 -11.08 9.03
CA GLY A 30 12.34 -10.24 7.86
C GLY A 30 11.56 -8.98 8.19
N GLY A 31 10.50 -9.11 8.99
CA GLY A 31 9.72 -7.98 9.49
C GLY A 31 10.55 -6.98 10.31
N ILE A 32 11.45 -7.48 11.19
CA ILE A 32 12.35 -6.63 11.96
C ILE A 32 13.30 -5.85 11.04
N HIS A 33 13.92 -6.52 10.07
CA HIS A 33 14.82 -5.84 9.13
C HIS A 33 14.09 -4.84 8.23
N TYR A 34 12.84 -5.12 7.88
CA TYR A 34 11.99 -4.17 7.15
C TYR A 34 11.72 -2.91 7.99
N ASP A 35 11.34 -3.07 9.26
CA ASP A 35 11.15 -1.97 10.21
C ASP A 35 12.43 -1.14 10.43
N GLU A 36 13.60 -1.77 10.33
CA GLU A 36 14.92 -1.12 10.42
C GLU A 36 15.34 -0.42 9.11
N GLY A 37 14.62 -0.65 8.00
CA GLY A 37 14.96 -0.16 6.68
C GLY A 37 16.06 -0.96 5.96
N ASP A 38 16.52 -2.08 6.53
CA ASP A 38 17.45 -2.99 5.85
C ASP A 38 16.67 -3.93 4.91
N LEU A 39 16.25 -3.34 3.79
CA LEU A 39 15.46 -4.05 2.76
C LEU A 39 16.16 -5.29 2.20
N LYS A 40 17.51 -5.30 2.19
CA LYS A 40 18.28 -6.45 1.70
C LYS A 40 18.23 -7.61 2.70
N ALA A 41 18.39 -7.31 3.98
CA ALA A 41 18.28 -8.33 5.02
C ALA A 41 16.86 -8.86 5.16
N ALA A 42 15.85 -7.98 5.00
CA ALA A 42 14.44 -8.36 4.96
C ALA A 42 14.15 -9.35 3.82
N GLU A 43 14.57 -9.03 2.59
CA GLU A 43 14.42 -9.89 1.42
C GLU A 43 15.03 -11.29 1.64
N VAL A 44 16.27 -11.35 2.13
CA VAL A 44 16.95 -12.63 2.41
C VAL A 44 16.19 -13.45 3.46
N ALA A 45 15.67 -12.80 4.49
CA ALA A 45 14.93 -13.48 5.55
C ALA A 45 13.60 -14.04 5.05
N PHE A 46 12.82 -13.26 4.30
CA PHE A 46 11.57 -13.74 3.68
C PHE A 46 11.83 -14.86 2.67
N GLN A 47 12.86 -14.74 1.82
CA GLN A 47 13.22 -15.82 0.90
C GLN A 47 13.61 -17.10 1.65
N THR A 48 14.33 -16.97 2.77
CA THR A 48 14.69 -18.14 3.59
C THR A 48 13.46 -18.79 4.23
N ALA A 49 12.47 -17.98 4.67
CA ALA A 49 11.19 -18.49 5.16
C ALA A 49 10.45 -19.28 4.06
N LEU A 50 10.47 -18.77 2.82
CA LEU A 50 9.85 -19.43 1.65
C LEU A 50 10.60 -20.70 1.21
N ASP A 51 11.92 -20.72 1.30
CA ASP A 51 12.73 -21.93 1.03
C ASP A 51 12.39 -23.06 2.01
N LEU A 52 12.03 -22.72 3.26
CA LEU A 52 11.59 -23.65 4.29
C LEU A 52 10.11 -24.01 4.17
N ASN A 53 9.26 -23.06 3.76
CA ASN A 53 7.83 -23.24 3.57
C ASN A 53 7.33 -22.45 2.34
N PRO A 54 7.28 -23.08 1.15
CA PRO A 54 6.88 -22.41 -0.08
C PRO A 54 5.42 -21.92 -0.09
N VAL A 55 4.55 -22.45 0.77
CA VAL A 55 3.14 -22.06 0.84
C VAL A 55 2.87 -20.93 1.85
N PHE A 56 3.92 -20.29 2.38
CA PHE A 56 3.80 -19.23 3.37
C PHE A 56 3.39 -17.90 2.72
N VAL A 57 2.07 -17.68 2.64
CA VAL A 57 1.46 -16.53 1.95
C VAL A 57 1.93 -15.18 2.49
N ASP A 58 2.03 -15.02 3.82
CA ASP A 58 2.51 -13.76 4.42
C ASP A 58 3.96 -13.44 4.01
N ALA A 59 4.84 -14.46 3.93
CA ALA A 59 6.22 -14.25 3.50
C ALA A 59 6.31 -13.88 2.01
N TRP A 60 5.46 -14.44 1.15
CA TRP A 60 5.34 -14.02 -0.26
C TRP A 60 4.84 -12.58 -0.39
N ARG A 61 3.79 -12.22 0.38
CA ARG A 61 3.22 -10.85 0.41
C ARG A 61 4.28 -9.83 0.81
N ASP A 62 4.98 -10.08 1.92
CA ASP A 62 5.93 -9.13 2.49
C ASP A 62 7.23 -9.08 1.67
N LEU A 63 7.63 -10.19 1.04
CA LEU A 63 8.68 -10.17 0.01
C LEU A 63 8.28 -9.28 -1.17
N GLY A 64 7.05 -9.39 -1.67
CA GLY A 64 6.52 -8.53 -2.73
C GLY A 64 6.57 -7.04 -2.36
N ALA A 65 6.17 -6.70 -1.12
CA ALA A 65 6.25 -5.34 -0.61
C ALA A 65 7.69 -4.82 -0.52
N VAL A 66 8.63 -5.62 -0.02
CA VAL A 66 10.07 -5.27 0.02
C VAL A 66 10.60 -4.98 -1.40
N LEU A 67 10.29 -5.86 -2.35
CA LEU A 67 10.73 -5.72 -3.74
C LEU A 67 10.13 -4.48 -4.41
N PHE A 68 8.88 -4.14 -4.10
CA PHE A 68 8.24 -2.91 -4.55
C PHE A 68 8.98 -1.66 -4.05
N VAL A 69 9.31 -1.59 -2.76
CA VAL A 69 10.05 -0.46 -2.18
C VAL A 69 11.47 -0.35 -2.78
N GLN A 70 12.06 -1.48 -3.20
CA GLN A 70 13.32 -1.50 -3.95
C GLN A 70 13.19 -1.13 -5.44
N ASN A 71 11.99 -0.76 -5.92
CA ASN A 71 11.66 -0.53 -7.34
C ASN A 71 11.89 -1.74 -8.27
N ARG A 72 11.87 -2.96 -7.71
CA ARG A 72 12.00 -4.22 -8.47
C ARG A 72 10.62 -4.77 -8.80
N PHE A 73 9.89 -4.04 -9.65
CA PHE A 73 8.47 -4.30 -9.92
C PHE A 73 8.19 -5.68 -10.54
N ASP A 74 9.04 -6.17 -11.44
CA ASP A 74 8.88 -7.51 -12.05
C ASP A 74 9.02 -8.63 -10.99
N ASP A 75 9.96 -8.47 -10.05
CA ASP A 75 10.16 -9.44 -8.97
C ASP A 75 9.02 -9.34 -7.95
N ALA A 76 8.56 -8.13 -7.64
CA ALA A 76 7.41 -7.89 -6.76
C ALA A 76 6.14 -8.55 -7.32
N GLU A 77 5.85 -8.38 -8.61
CA GLU A 77 4.73 -9.04 -9.29
C GLU A 77 4.83 -10.56 -9.17
N GLN A 78 6.01 -11.14 -9.41
CA GLN A 78 6.22 -12.59 -9.30
C GLN A 78 5.97 -13.10 -7.88
N ALA A 79 6.49 -12.41 -6.86
CA ALA A 79 6.29 -12.78 -5.46
C ALA A 79 4.80 -12.75 -5.06
N LEU A 80 4.09 -11.68 -5.44
CA LEU A 80 2.66 -11.52 -5.13
C LEU A 80 1.80 -12.56 -5.86
N LYS A 81 2.12 -12.86 -7.12
CA LYS A 81 1.47 -13.96 -7.85
C LYS A 81 1.74 -15.32 -7.20
N GLY A 82 2.95 -15.55 -6.67
CA GLY A 82 3.28 -16.72 -5.87
C GLY A 82 2.41 -16.85 -4.62
N ALA A 83 2.13 -15.74 -3.92
CA ALA A 83 1.16 -15.73 -2.82
C ALA A 83 -0.25 -16.16 -3.29
N LEU A 84 -0.72 -15.63 -4.42
CA LEU A 84 -2.04 -15.92 -4.98
C LEU A 84 -2.20 -17.36 -5.50
N GLU A 85 -1.11 -18.06 -5.85
CA GLU A 85 -1.13 -19.48 -6.17
C GLU A 85 -1.52 -20.36 -4.96
N HIS A 86 -1.29 -19.86 -3.75
CA HIS A 86 -1.55 -20.58 -2.50
C HIS A 86 -2.80 -20.10 -1.76
N ASN A 87 -3.04 -18.79 -1.75
CA ASN A 87 -4.29 -18.22 -1.25
C ASN A 87 -4.69 -17.01 -2.10
N ASN A 88 -5.84 -17.10 -2.79
CA ASN A 88 -6.36 -16.05 -3.65
C ASN A 88 -7.39 -15.13 -2.98
N ASP A 89 -7.68 -15.34 -1.69
CA ASP A 89 -8.66 -14.60 -0.90
C ASP A 89 -7.96 -13.69 0.15
N GLU A 90 -6.75 -13.21 -0.14
CA GLU A 90 -6.04 -12.19 0.66
C GLU A 90 -6.15 -10.81 0.03
N SER A 91 -6.85 -9.88 0.69
CA SER A 91 -7.04 -8.51 0.17
C SER A 91 -5.70 -7.79 -0.05
N ASP A 92 -4.77 -7.95 0.89
CA ASP A 92 -3.52 -7.19 0.91
C ASP A 92 -2.59 -7.59 -0.25
N VAL A 93 -2.66 -8.86 -0.68
CA VAL A 93 -1.90 -9.34 -1.84
C VAL A 93 -2.43 -8.71 -3.12
N TRP A 94 -3.76 -8.67 -3.28
CA TRP A 94 -4.40 -8.00 -4.42
C TRP A 94 -4.16 -6.49 -4.41
N TYR A 95 -4.22 -5.85 -3.24
CA TYR A 95 -3.89 -4.44 -3.07
C TYR A 95 -2.45 -4.14 -3.50
N ASN A 96 -1.48 -4.89 -2.99
CA ASN A 96 -0.07 -4.72 -3.34
C ASN A 96 0.18 -4.97 -4.84
N LEU A 97 -0.53 -5.93 -5.44
CA LEU A 97 -0.44 -6.19 -6.87
C LEU A 97 -1.01 -5.03 -7.69
N GLY A 98 -2.10 -4.43 -7.22
CA GLY A 98 -2.66 -3.19 -7.79
C GLY A 98 -1.66 -2.03 -7.73
N CYS A 99 -0.93 -1.88 -6.62
CA CYS A 99 0.14 -0.89 -6.49
C CYS A 99 1.29 -1.14 -7.48
N VAL A 100 1.72 -2.39 -7.66
CA VAL A 100 2.73 -2.77 -8.67
C VAL A 100 2.26 -2.40 -10.09
N TYR A 101 1.01 -2.72 -10.42
CA TYR A 101 0.46 -2.40 -11.74
C TYR A 101 0.31 -0.90 -11.96
N ASN A 102 -0.11 -0.15 -10.96
CA ASN A 102 -0.15 1.31 -11.04
C ASN A 102 1.26 1.90 -11.27
N ALA A 103 2.26 1.46 -10.49
CA ALA A 103 3.64 1.93 -10.62
C ALA A 103 4.29 1.59 -11.97
N THR A 104 3.71 0.62 -12.70
CA THR A 104 4.17 0.18 -14.03
C THR A 104 3.25 0.63 -15.17
N ASP A 105 2.34 1.59 -14.90
CA ASP A 105 1.38 2.17 -15.87
C ASP A 105 0.44 1.14 -16.53
N ARG A 106 0.17 0.05 -15.81
CA ARG A 106 -0.71 -1.06 -16.21
C ARG A 106 -2.09 -0.90 -15.60
N LEU A 107 -2.77 0.18 -16.00
CA LEU A 107 -3.98 0.67 -15.34
C LEU A 107 -5.15 -0.33 -15.35
N GLU A 108 -5.37 -1.06 -16.45
CA GLU A 108 -6.44 -2.06 -16.52
C GLU A 108 -6.19 -3.23 -15.57
N GLU A 109 -4.94 -3.66 -15.40
CA GLU A 109 -4.58 -4.72 -14.46
C GLU A 109 -4.64 -4.23 -13.01
N ALA A 110 -4.26 -2.98 -12.76
CA ALA A 110 -4.43 -2.32 -11.47
C ALA A 110 -5.91 -2.26 -11.05
N GLU A 111 -6.81 -1.92 -11.98
CA GLU A 111 -8.24 -1.89 -11.72
C GLU A 111 -8.76 -3.27 -11.28
N VAL A 112 -8.40 -4.32 -12.02
CA VAL A 112 -8.80 -5.70 -11.68
C VAL A 112 -8.31 -6.08 -10.29
N ALA A 113 -7.06 -5.76 -9.96
CA ALA A 113 -6.46 -6.07 -8.68
C ALA A 113 -7.14 -5.32 -7.52
N PHE A 114 -7.33 -4.00 -7.64
CA PHE A 114 -7.99 -3.21 -6.60
C PHE A 114 -9.47 -3.56 -6.43
N ARG A 115 -10.19 -3.90 -7.51
CA ARG A 115 -11.55 -4.43 -7.38
C ARG A 115 -11.56 -5.73 -6.58
N ARG A 116 -10.65 -6.64 -6.88
CA ARG A 116 -10.56 -7.91 -6.15
C ARG A 116 -10.23 -7.69 -4.67
N ALA A 117 -9.32 -6.77 -4.37
CA ALA A 117 -9.02 -6.36 -2.99
C ALA A 117 -10.28 -5.80 -2.28
N SER A 118 -11.04 -4.93 -2.95
CA SER A 118 -12.27 -4.32 -2.39
C SER A 118 -13.42 -5.31 -2.20
N GLU A 119 -13.48 -6.37 -3.02
CA GLU A 119 -14.45 -7.46 -2.86
C GLU A 119 -14.15 -8.31 -1.61
N ILE A 120 -12.87 -8.55 -1.34
CA ILE A 120 -12.41 -9.34 -0.19
C ILE A 120 -12.51 -8.52 1.10
N ASN A 121 -12.04 -7.27 1.07
CA ASN A 121 -12.11 -6.34 2.19
C ASN A 121 -12.83 -5.03 1.79
N PRO A 122 -14.16 -4.97 1.91
CA PRO A 122 -14.96 -3.81 1.51
C PRO A 122 -14.83 -2.60 2.46
N GLU A 123 -14.15 -2.75 3.59
CA GLU A 123 -13.93 -1.71 4.60
C GLU A 123 -12.50 -1.17 4.59
N ASP A 124 -11.70 -1.49 3.55
CA ASP A 124 -10.41 -0.86 3.32
C ASP A 124 -10.55 0.40 2.47
N SER A 125 -10.50 1.56 3.13
CA SER A 125 -10.59 2.85 2.47
C SER A 125 -9.42 3.14 1.51
N ASP A 126 -8.22 2.63 1.80
CA ASP A 126 -7.03 2.88 0.96
C ASP A 126 -7.18 2.16 -0.39
N THR A 127 -7.70 0.92 -0.39
CA THR A 127 -8.09 0.21 -1.61
C THR A 127 -9.13 0.98 -2.43
N TRP A 128 -10.20 1.48 -1.82
CA TRP A 128 -11.23 2.25 -2.53
C TRP A 128 -10.69 3.56 -3.11
N CYS A 129 -9.79 4.23 -2.38
CA CYS A 129 -9.15 5.47 -2.83
C CYS A 129 -8.30 5.20 -4.08
N ASN A 130 -7.44 4.19 -4.04
CA ASN A 130 -6.60 3.81 -5.19
C ASN A 130 -7.44 3.32 -6.38
N LEU A 131 -8.50 2.54 -6.14
CA LEU A 131 -9.44 2.15 -7.19
C LEU A 131 -10.06 3.39 -7.86
N GLY A 132 -10.49 4.38 -7.08
CA GLY A 132 -11.04 5.63 -7.60
C GLY A 132 -10.07 6.39 -8.51
N VAL A 133 -8.81 6.50 -8.10
CA VAL A 133 -7.75 7.12 -8.91
C VAL A 133 -7.53 6.35 -10.22
N ILE A 134 -7.42 5.01 -10.16
CA ILE A 134 -7.25 4.18 -11.36
C ILE A 134 -8.44 4.33 -12.32
N LEU A 135 -9.66 4.33 -11.80
CA LEU A 135 -10.87 4.50 -12.59
C LEU A 135 -10.93 5.88 -13.25
N SER A 136 -10.49 6.94 -12.56
CA SER A 136 -10.38 8.29 -13.12
C SER A 136 -9.40 8.30 -14.31
N ASN A 137 -8.20 7.73 -14.13
CA ASN A 137 -7.19 7.66 -15.18
C ASN A 137 -7.65 6.84 -16.40
N LEU A 138 -8.53 5.85 -16.20
CA LEU A 138 -9.16 5.07 -17.26
C LEU A 138 -10.38 5.75 -17.89
N GLY A 139 -10.77 6.95 -17.45
CA GLY A 139 -11.92 7.70 -17.93
C GLY A 139 -13.28 7.14 -17.49
N ARG A 140 -13.32 6.35 -16.42
CA ARG A 140 -14.54 5.76 -15.84
C ARG A 140 -15.12 6.66 -14.75
N THR A 141 -15.48 7.89 -15.16
CA THR A 141 -15.87 9.00 -14.28
C THR A 141 -16.89 8.61 -13.20
N ASP A 142 -18.01 7.99 -13.56
CA ASP A 142 -19.06 7.64 -12.60
C ASP A 142 -18.61 6.63 -11.54
N GLU A 143 -17.75 5.68 -11.93
CA GLU A 143 -17.23 4.65 -11.02
C GLU A 143 -16.11 5.21 -10.13
N ALA A 144 -15.29 6.12 -10.68
CA ALA A 144 -14.25 6.81 -9.94
C ALA A 144 -14.83 7.63 -8.77
N GLU A 145 -15.87 8.43 -9.05
CA GLU A 145 -16.57 9.22 -8.02
C GLU A 145 -17.12 8.33 -6.91
N GLN A 146 -17.76 7.20 -7.27
CA GLN A 146 -18.32 6.26 -6.30
C GLN A 146 -17.24 5.63 -5.43
N ALA A 147 -16.12 5.23 -6.01
CA ALA A 147 -15.01 4.63 -5.26
C ALA A 147 -14.34 5.64 -4.31
N LEU A 148 -14.10 6.88 -4.76
CA LEU A 148 -13.54 7.94 -3.92
C LEU A 148 -14.49 8.31 -2.78
N LYS A 149 -15.79 8.43 -3.04
CA LYS A 149 -16.81 8.63 -1.99
C LYS A 149 -16.83 7.47 -1.00
N ARG A 150 -16.73 6.23 -1.48
CA ARG A 150 -16.69 5.06 -0.60
C ARG A 150 -15.49 5.08 0.34
N ALA A 151 -14.32 5.52 -0.14
CA ALA A 151 -13.12 5.65 0.69
C ALA A 151 -13.33 6.60 1.88
N ILE A 152 -13.89 7.79 1.63
CA ILE A 152 -14.17 8.79 2.68
C ILE A 152 -15.38 8.43 3.55
N GLU A 153 -16.34 7.64 3.05
CA GLU A 153 -17.43 7.11 3.88
C GLU A 153 -16.91 6.10 4.91
N ILE A 154 -15.95 5.25 4.51
CA ILE A 154 -15.31 4.26 5.39
C ILE A 154 -14.44 4.97 6.43
N ARG A 155 -13.61 5.93 5.98
CA ARG A 155 -12.68 6.67 6.83
C ARG A 155 -12.81 8.18 6.54
N PRO A 156 -13.70 8.91 7.25
CA PRO A 156 -13.91 10.34 7.03
C PRO A 156 -12.68 11.22 7.26
N GLU A 157 -11.72 10.76 8.05
CA GLU A 157 -10.42 11.40 8.30
C GLU A 157 -9.35 11.06 7.25
N HIS A 158 -9.70 10.36 6.18
CA HIS A 158 -8.77 9.97 5.12
C HIS A 158 -8.39 11.16 4.24
N PHE A 159 -7.30 11.84 4.59
CA PHE A 159 -6.79 13.01 3.88
C PHE A 159 -6.66 12.80 2.36
N VAL A 160 -5.94 11.75 1.94
CA VAL A 160 -5.70 11.47 0.51
C VAL A 160 -7.00 11.16 -0.24
N GLY A 161 -8.00 10.56 0.40
CA GLY A 161 -9.32 10.30 -0.20
C GLY A 161 -10.08 11.58 -0.49
N TRP A 162 -10.09 12.53 0.45
CA TRP A 162 -10.67 13.86 0.23
C TRP A 162 -9.93 14.64 -0.84
N LEU A 163 -8.59 14.65 -0.80
CA LEU A 163 -7.77 15.33 -1.80
C LEU A 163 -8.05 14.79 -3.21
N ASN A 164 -8.07 13.47 -3.38
CA ASN A 164 -8.35 12.85 -4.67
C ASN A 164 -9.79 13.13 -5.16
N LEU A 165 -10.78 13.18 -4.26
CA LEU A 165 -12.15 13.54 -4.64
C LEU A 165 -12.29 14.99 -5.08
N ILE A 166 -11.61 15.92 -4.38
CA ILE A 166 -11.58 17.35 -4.76
C ILE A 166 -10.92 17.50 -6.13
N ASN A 167 -9.73 16.93 -6.32
CA ASN A 167 -9.01 16.98 -7.59
C ASN A 167 -9.84 16.38 -8.74
N PHE A 168 -10.49 15.23 -8.50
CA PHE A 168 -11.38 14.61 -9.46
C PHE A 168 -12.50 15.55 -9.92
N TYR A 169 -13.15 16.27 -8.99
CA TYR A 169 -14.17 17.25 -9.36
C TYR A 169 -13.61 18.47 -10.10
N GLU A 170 -12.41 18.93 -9.74
CA GLU A 170 -11.76 20.03 -10.44
C GLU A 170 -11.42 19.66 -11.89
N GLU A 171 -10.87 18.45 -12.11
CA GLU A 171 -10.56 17.92 -13.44
C GLU A 171 -11.81 17.77 -14.31
N GLU A 172 -12.93 17.35 -13.72
CA GLU A 172 -14.25 17.27 -14.40
C GLU A 172 -14.93 18.64 -14.56
N GLY A 173 -14.34 19.73 -14.06
CA GLY A 173 -14.91 21.08 -14.12
C GLY A 173 -16.14 21.30 -13.22
N ARG A 174 -16.34 20.43 -12.23
CA ARG A 174 -17.45 20.43 -11.26
C ARG A 174 -17.09 21.28 -10.04
N SER A 175 -16.82 22.57 -10.24
CA SER A 175 -16.31 23.47 -9.19
C SER A 175 -17.18 23.52 -7.93
N ARG A 176 -18.51 23.42 -8.07
CA ARG A 176 -19.42 23.39 -6.93
C ARG A 176 -19.21 22.15 -6.06
N ASP A 177 -19.06 20.99 -6.69
CA ASP A 177 -18.88 19.72 -5.97
C ASP A 177 -17.49 19.67 -5.32
N ALA A 178 -16.48 20.26 -5.96
CA ALA A 178 -15.15 20.45 -5.37
C ALA A 178 -15.20 21.33 -4.11
N GLU A 179 -15.87 22.49 -4.17
CA GLU A 179 -16.06 23.38 -3.01
C GLU A 179 -16.83 22.68 -1.88
N GLU A 180 -17.88 21.93 -2.20
CA GLU A 180 -18.65 21.16 -1.21
C GLU A 180 -17.80 20.05 -0.57
N ALA A 181 -17.04 19.30 -1.37
CA ALA A 181 -16.15 18.25 -0.86
C ALA A 181 -15.03 18.82 0.03
N HIS A 182 -14.45 19.95 -0.34
CA HIS A 182 -13.46 20.66 0.45
C HIS A 182 -14.04 21.17 1.78
N GLN A 183 -15.24 21.74 1.75
CA GLN A 183 -15.89 22.17 2.99
C GLN A 183 -16.18 20.99 3.93
N HIS A 184 -16.56 19.83 3.40
CA HIS A 184 -16.76 18.61 4.19
C HIS A 184 -15.43 18.02 4.71
N SER A 185 -14.35 18.07 3.94
CA SER A 185 -13.05 17.58 4.41
C SER A 185 -12.61 18.34 5.67
N LEU A 186 -12.85 19.65 5.74
CA LEU A 186 -12.56 20.50 6.90
C LEU A 186 -13.37 20.15 8.16
N GLU A 187 -14.55 19.53 8.02
CA GLU A 187 -15.35 19.06 9.15
C GLU A 187 -14.69 17.85 9.85
N HIS A 188 -14.00 17.01 9.08
CA HIS A 188 -13.32 15.80 9.56
C HIS A 188 -11.83 16.00 9.82
N ILE A 189 -11.20 16.93 9.09
CA ILE A 189 -9.77 17.23 9.11
C ILE A 189 -9.62 18.76 9.24
N PRO A 190 -9.73 19.34 10.45
CA PRO A 190 -9.73 20.79 10.63
C PRO A 190 -8.46 21.52 10.17
N ASN A 191 -7.36 20.79 9.99
CA ASN A 191 -6.08 21.29 9.50
C ASN A 191 -5.77 20.84 8.06
N PHE A 192 -6.79 20.48 7.28
CA PHE A 192 -6.64 20.01 5.90
C PHE A 192 -5.77 20.96 5.05
N ASP A 193 -6.06 22.25 5.07
CA ASP A 193 -5.34 23.26 4.28
C ASP A 193 -3.87 23.38 4.70
N GLN A 194 -3.59 23.33 6.00
CA GLN A 194 -2.21 23.36 6.50
C GLN A 194 -1.44 22.12 6.02
N ILE A 195 -2.07 20.94 6.04
CA ILE A 195 -1.44 19.72 5.54
C ILE A 195 -1.15 19.84 4.03
N LEU A 196 -2.05 20.45 3.26
CA LEU A 196 -1.84 20.68 1.83
C LEU A 196 -0.68 21.64 1.57
N GLU A 197 -0.60 22.74 2.32
CA GLU A 197 0.51 23.69 2.23
C GLU A 197 1.85 23.03 2.58
N ASP A 198 1.91 22.33 3.71
CA ASP A 198 3.13 21.63 4.16
C ASP A 198 3.59 20.57 3.13
N LEU A 199 2.65 19.89 2.47
CA LEU A 199 2.95 18.91 1.42
C LEU A 199 3.47 19.58 0.14
N ALA A 200 2.89 20.71 -0.26
CA ALA A 200 3.34 21.47 -1.43
C ALA A 200 4.77 21.98 -1.25
N ASP A 201 5.07 22.57 -0.09
CA ASP A 201 6.41 23.03 0.27
C ASP A 201 7.44 21.89 0.23
N PHE A 202 7.08 20.70 0.75
CA PHE A 202 7.95 19.53 0.71
C PHE A 202 8.27 19.06 -0.71
N ILE A 203 7.29 19.07 -1.61
CA ILE A 203 7.50 18.66 -3.01
C ILE A 203 8.37 19.67 -3.75
N GLU A 204 8.16 20.97 -3.55
CA GLU A 204 9.00 22.03 -4.14
C GLU A 204 10.47 21.91 -3.69
N ASP A 205 10.71 21.56 -2.42
CA ASP A 205 12.05 21.35 -1.88
C ASP A 205 12.75 20.11 -2.50
N VAL A 206 12.01 19.04 -2.80
CA VAL A 206 12.55 17.80 -3.39
C VAL A 206 12.86 17.95 -4.88
N ASP A 207 12.02 18.67 -5.63
CA ASP A 207 12.24 18.92 -7.07
C ASP A 207 13.29 20.03 -7.34
N GLY A 208 13.67 20.77 -6.29
CA GLY A 208 14.68 21.83 -6.33
C GLY A 208 16.15 21.38 -6.16
N GLU A 209 16.40 20.13 -5.75
CA GLU A 209 17.74 19.53 -5.55
C GLU A 209 18.22 18.66 -6.73
#